data_AF-A0A2V5WVN2-F1
#
_entry.id   AF-A0A2V5WVN2-F1
#
_cell.length_a   1.000
_cell.length_b   1.000
_cell.length_c   1.000
_cell.angle_alpha   90.00
_cell.angle_beta   90.00
_cell.angle_gamma   90.00
#
_symmetry.space_group_name_H-M   'P 1'
#
loop_
_entity.id
_entity.type
_entity.pdbx_description
1 polymer ?
#
loop_
_entity_poly.entity_id
_entity_poly.type
_entity_poly.pdbx_seq_one_letter_code
_entity_poly.pdbx_strand_id
1 'polypeptide(L)'
;MKSELKRKGYCRQLSFQAFRRGALALLRIPLAAGTGAPDRSSAQSSFPTIVAALIWLGVTVTATLLMVAYANAPGQPGSPPMTWPKSSQVPRDADHPTLVMFVHPHCPCSKASISELALLMTYCREQINAHVFFLKPAQMAQDWALTASWREASAIPYVTVHCDEAGREAQLFHAATSGDTVLYDAKGNLLFHGGMTISRGHLGDNPGRSLLQTLVLDQSAQQTQNPVLHTPVFGCSLFEAECQKGSVECKQ
;
A
#
# COMPACT_ATOMS: atom_id res chain seq x y z
N MET A 1 14.27 -42.90 -33.83
CA MET A 1 13.14 -42.74 -34.78
C MET A 1 12.79 -41.26 -34.80
N LYS A 2 13.20 -40.55 -35.87
CA LYS A 2 13.07 -39.10 -36.07
C LYS A 2 11.87 -38.81 -36.98
N SER A 3 11.07 -37.80 -36.65
CA SER A 3 10.18 -37.05 -37.57
C SER A 3 9.62 -35.86 -36.76
N GLU A 4 10.08 -34.60 -36.86
CA GLU A 4 10.27 -33.70 -38.02
C GLU A 4 9.02 -33.63 -38.90
N LEU A 5 8.15 -32.65 -38.63
CA LEU A 5 7.11 -32.19 -39.56
C LEU A 5 6.95 -30.66 -39.54
N LYS A 6 7.83 -30.04 -40.33
CA LYS A 6 7.50 -29.24 -41.52
C LYS A 6 6.80 -27.88 -41.36
N ARG A 7 7.64 -26.86 -41.56
CA ARG A 7 7.37 -25.49 -42.02
C ARG A 7 6.36 -25.40 -43.19
N LYS A 8 5.47 -24.41 -43.09
CA LYS A 8 4.95 -23.55 -44.18
C LYS A 8 4.86 -22.15 -43.56
N GLY A 9 5.47 -21.06 -44.04
CA GLY A 9 5.84 -20.71 -45.39
C GLY A 9 4.73 -19.89 -46.04
N TYR A 10 4.48 -18.66 -45.58
CA TYR A 10 3.77 -17.65 -46.38
C TYR A 10 4.46 -16.29 -46.25
N CYS A 11 5.21 -16.00 -47.30
CA CYS A 11 5.69 -14.69 -47.69
C CYS A 11 4.51 -13.92 -48.31
N ARG A 12 4.17 -12.76 -47.78
CA ARG A 12 3.60 -11.66 -48.58
C ARG A 12 4.24 -10.35 -48.16
N GLN A 13 5.11 -9.90 -49.05
CA GLN A 13 5.57 -8.53 -49.17
C GLN A 13 4.36 -7.58 -49.24
N LEU A 14 4.33 -6.60 -48.36
CA LEU A 14 3.73 -5.30 -48.64
C LEU A 14 4.74 -4.25 -48.18
N SER A 15 5.49 -3.77 -49.15
CA SER A 15 6.31 -2.58 -49.03
C SER A 15 5.59 -1.44 -49.74
N PHE A 16 5.99 -0.23 -49.35
CA PHE A 16 5.71 1.08 -49.95
C PHE A 16 4.59 1.93 -49.33
N GLN A 17 5.09 2.91 -48.56
CA GLN A 17 4.77 4.33 -48.66
C GLN A 17 3.39 4.77 -48.18
N ALA A 18 3.35 5.42 -47.02
CA ALA A 18 3.19 6.87 -46.93
C ALA A 18 2.82 7.28 -45.49
N PHE A 19 3.79 7.39 -44.60
CA PHE A 19 3.65 8.31 -43.47
C PHE A 19 4.45 9.57 -43.78
N ARG A 20 3.78 10.46 -44.50
CA ARG A 20 4.20 11.83 -44.75
C ARG A 20 4.47 12.52 -43.42
N ARG A 21 5.75 12.87 -43.21
CA ARG A 21 6.22 14.16 -42.68
C ARG A 21 5.24 14.87 -41.72
N GLY A 22 5.20 14.43 -40.46
CA GLY A 22 4.83 15.31 -39.36
C GLY A 22 5.93 16.35 -39.21
N ALA A 23 5.66 17.57 -39.66
CA ALA A 23 6.58 18.68 -39.63
C ALA A 23 7.11 18.89 -38.20
N LEU A 24 8.42 18.69 -38.02
CA LEU A 24 9.17 19.42 -37.00
C LEU A 24 8.86 20.90 -37.26
N ALA A 25 8.07 21.53 -36.39
CA ALA A 25 7.99 22.96 -36.31
C ALA A 25 9.37 23.45 -35.84
N LEU A 26 10.28 23.58 -36.79
CA LEU A 26 11.51 24.34 -36.65
C LEU A 26 11.07 25.74 -36.25
N LEU A 27 11.23 26.06 -34.96
CA LEU A 27 11.24 27.43 -34.48
C LEU A 27 12.24 28.20 -35.36
N ARG A 28 11.71 28.97 -36.32
CA ARG A 28 12.47 30.00 -37.03
C ARG A 28 12.76 31.08 -35.99
N ILE A 29 13.92 30.99 -35.36
CA ILE A 29 14.51 32.10 -34.61
C ILE A 29 14.92 33.13 -35.68
N PRO A 30 14.34 34.33 -35.72
CA PRO A 30 14.87 35.37 -36.59
C PRO A 30 16.24 35.80 -36.04
N LEU A 31 17.28 35.65 -36.86
CA LEU A 31 18.58 36.27 -36.61
C LEU A 31 18.41 37.78 -36.80
N ALA A 32 18.03 38.48 -35.74
CA ALA A 32 18.06 39.94 -35.71
C ALA A 32 19.52 40.38 -35.53
N ALA A 33 20.15 40.85 -36.59
CA ALA A 33 21.36 41.66 -36.51
C ALA A 33 20.98 43.04 -35.95
N GLY A 34 20.92 43.13 -34.61
CA GLY A 34 20.71 44.36 -33.87
C GLY A 34 21.99 44.76 -33.16
N THR A 35 22.74 45.70 -33.73
CA THR A 35 23.73 46.50 -32.99
C THR A 35 22.96 47.47 -32.09
N GLY A 36 22.51 46.96 -30.95
CA GLY A 36 21.97 47.75 -29.85
C GLY A 36 22.68 47.31 -28.58
N ALA A 37 23.25 48.26 -27.84
CA ALA A 37 23.77 48.00 -26.50
C ALA A 37 22.72 47.21 -25.68
N PRO A 38 23.12 46.28 -24.79
CA PRO A 38 22.16 45.64 -23.90
C PRO A 38 21.57 46.74 -23.02
N ASP A 39 20.40 47.23 -23.38
CA ASP A 39 19.62 48.10 -22.52
C ASP A 39 19.36 47.28 -21.26
N ARG A 40 20.01 47.68 -20.16
CA ARG A 40 19.77 47.17 -18.81
C ARG A 40 18.42 47.73 -18.34
N SER A 41 17.39 47.56 -19.15
CA SER A 41 16.01 47.76 -18.74
C SER A 41 15.71 46.61 -17.80
N SER A 42 15.75 46.97 -16.53
CA SER A 42 15.54 46.16 -15.36
C SER A 42 14.51 45.05 -15.61
N ALA A 43 14.90 43.80 -15.32
CA ALA A 43 13.97 42.71 -15.09
C ALA A 43 13.19 43.00 -13.79
N GLN A 44 12.40 44.07 -13.77
CA GLN A 44 11.48 44.39 -12.70
C GLN A 44 10.30 43.44 -12.89
N SER A 45 10.34 42.29 -12.23
CA SER A 45 9.16 41.46 -12.03
C SER A 45 8.06 42.38 -11.51
N SER A 46 7.00 42.58 -12.29
CA SER A 46 5.91 43.47 -11.90
C SER A 46 5.32 42.97 -10.58
N PHE A 47 5.04 43.86 -9.64
CA PHE A 47 4.41 43.54 -8.35
C PHE A 47 3.31 42.43 -8.42
N PRO A 48 2.37 42.43 -9.39
CA PRO A 48 1.38 41.35 -9.51
C PRO A 48 1.99 39.97 -9.80
N THR A 49 3.09 39.89 -10.57
CA THR A 49 3.78 38.61 -10.83
C THR A 49 4.44 38.06 -9.58
N ILE A 50 5.01 38.92 -8.73
CA ILE A 50 5.58 38.52 -7.43
C ILE A 50 4.47 37.99 -6.52
N VAL A 51 3.35 38.72 -6.41
CA VAL A 51 2.21 38.30 -5.59
C VAL A 51 1.65 36.97 -6.08
N ALA A 52 1.45 36.80 -7.39
CA ALA A 52 0.98 35.54 -7.97
C ALA A 52 1.96 34.38 -7.69
N ALA A 53 3.26 34.61 -7.82
CA ALA A 53 4.29 33.63 -7.52
C ALA A 53 4.30 33.23 -6.03
N LEU A 54 4.15 34.20 -5.12
CA LEU A 54 4.07 33.95 -3.67
C LEU A 54 2.80 33.17 -3.30
N ILE A 55 1.65 33.49 -3.90
CA ILE A 55 0.40 32.75 -3.69
C ILE A 55 0.56 31.30 -4.19
N TRP A 56 1.08 31.10 -5.41
CA TRP A 56 1.31 29.78 -5.97
C TRP A 56 2.28 28.95 -5.11
N LEU A 57 3.36 29.58 -4.64
CA LEU A 57 4.31 28.95 -3.72
C LEU A 57 3.63 28.59 -2.39
N GLY A 58 2.85 29.51 -1.82
CA GLY A 58 2.10 29.28 -0.59
C GLY A 58 1.12 28.11 -0.70
N VAL A 59 0.36 28.02 -1.79
CA VAL A 59 -0.57 26.90 -2.05
C VAL A 59 0.21 25.60 -2.20
N THR A 60 1.30 25.59 -2.97
CA THR A 60 2.10 24.38 -3.22
C THR A 60 2.75 23.86 -1.93
N VAL A 61 3.34 24.75 -1.13
CA VAL A 61 3.93 24.41 0.17
C VAL A 61 2.85 23.89 1.12
N THR A 62 1.71 24.56 1.21
CA THR A 62 0.60 24.13 2.07
C THR A 62 0.07 22.75 1.67
N ALA A 63 -0.18 22.53 0.38
CA ALA A 63 -0.65 21.25 -0.15
C ALA A 63 0.36 20.13 0.14
N THR A 64 1.66 20.41 -0.01
CA THR A 64 2.74 19.46 0.28
C THR A 64 2.76 19.11 1.78
N LEU A 65 2.68 20.11 2.65
CA LEU A 65 2.66 19.91 4.10
C LEU A 65 1.43 19.10 4.54
N LEU A 66 0.25 19.37 3.97
CA LEU A 66 -0.97 18.61 4.25
C LEU A 66 -0.85 17.15 3.79
N MET A 67 -0.27 16.90 2.62
CA MET A 67 -0.06 15.53 2.12
C MET A 67 0.95 14.76 2.98
N VAL A 68 2.04 15.40 3.39
CA VAL A 68 3.03 14.82 4.32
C VAL A 68 2.40 14.53 5.67
N ALA A 69 1.60 15.45 6.21
CA ALA A 69 0.89 15.25 7.47
C ALA A 69 -0.07 14.06 7.39
N TYR A 70 -0.86 13.96 6.30
CA TYR A 70 -1.75 12.83 6.06
C TYR A 70 -0.98 11.49 5.96
N ALA A 71 0.12 11.47 5.21
CA ALA A 71 0.94 10.27 5.04
C ALA A 71 1.51 9.74 6.38
N ASN A 72 1.88 10.65 7.28
CA ASN A 72 2.46 10.34 8.59
C ASN A 72 1.42 10.27 9.72
N ALA A 73 0.13 10.48 9.43
CA ALA A 73 -0.94 10.32 10.41
C ALA A 73 -1.34 8.83 10.52
N PRO A 74 -1.12 8.19 11.68
CA PRO A 74 -1.55 6.81 11.90
C PRO A 74 -3.08 6.71 11.80
N GLY A 75 -3.57 5.54 11.39
CA GLY A 75 -4.99 5.21 11.43
C GLY A 75 -5.47 4.99 12.86
N GLN A 76 -6.77 4.76 13.01
CA GLN A 76 -7.33 4.41 14.32
C GLN A 76 -6.75 3.06 14.78
N PRO A 77 -6.27 2.96 16.02
CA PRO A 77 -5.74 1.72 16.55
C PRO A 77 -6.86 0.70 16.71
N GLY A 78 -6.59 -0.55 16.32
CA GLY A 78 -7.42 -1.68 16.70
C GLY A 78 -7.28 -2.01 18.18
N SER A 79 -8.04 -3.00 18.65
CA SER A 79 -7.91 -3.54 20.01
C SER A 79 -8.08 -5.05 20.00
N PRO A 80 -7.14 -5.78 19.37
CA PRO A 80 -7.31 -7.21 19.14
C PRO A 80 -7.44 -8.00 20.44
N PRO A 81 -8.21 -9.10 20.44
CA PRO A 81 -8.31 -9.99 21.58
C PRO A 81 -6.94 -10.48 22.06
N MET A 82 -6.69 -10.47 23.37
CA MET A 82 -5.46 -11.00 23.96
C MET A 82 -5.25 -12.50 23.73
N THR A 83 -6.33 -13.21 23.39
CA THR A 83 -6.31 -14.63 23.06
C THR A 83 -6.99 -14.88 21.72
N TRP A 84 -6.53 -15.90 20.99
CA TRP A 84 -7.05 -16.24 19.67
C TRP A 84 -8.58 -16.43 19.72
N PRO A 85 -9.33 -15.71 18.87
CA PRO A 85 -10.79 -15.79 18.90
C PRO A 85 -11.27 -17.14 18.34
N LYS A 86 -11.87 -17.96 19.20
CA LYS A 86 -12.34 -19.32 18.86
C LYS A 86 -13.40 -19.37 17.75
N SER A 87 -14.08 -18.27 17.50
CA SER A 87 -15.10 -18.13 16.44
C SER A 87 -14.52 -17.69 15.08
N SER A 88 -13.18 -17.53 14.98
CA SER A 88 -12.53 -17.24 13.71
C SER A 88 -12.67 -18.44 12.77
N GLN A 89 -12.86 -18.15 11.49
CA GLN A 89 -12.92 -19.16 10.44
C GLN A 89 -11.56 -19.79 10.15
N VAL A 90 -10.47 -19.17 10.61
CA VAL A 90 -9.12 -19.70 10.42
C VAL A 90 -8.69 -20.48 11.67
N PRO A 91 -8.28 -21.75 11.52
CA PRO A 91 -7.70 -22.48 12.62
C PRO A 91 -6.35 -21.87 12.99
N ARG A 92 -6.14 -21.63 14.28
CA ARG A 92 -4.82 -21.29 14.80
C ARG A 92 -3.87 -22.46 14.57
N ASP A 93 -2.65 -22.18 14.13
CA ASP A 93 -1.59 -23.19 14.14
C ASP A 93 -1.22 -23.55 15.60
N ALA A 94 -1.03 -24.83 15.87
CA ALA A 94 -0.64 -25.34 17.18
C ALA A 94 0.88 -25.49 17.35
N ASP A 95 1.63 -25.45 16.26
CA ASP A 95 3.07 -25.67 16.22
C ASP A 95 3.84 -24.36 15.95
N HIS A 96 3.24 -23.45 15.17
CA HIS A 96 3.88 -22.19 14.78
C HIS A 96 3.09 -20.95 15.23
N PRO A 97 3.77 -19.81 15.47
CA PRO A 97 3.12 -18.52 15.55
C PRO A 97 2.25 -18.23 14.32
N THR A 98 1.07 -17.65 14.57
CA THR A 98 0.09 -17.32 13.53
C THR A 98 -0.02 -15.81 13.40
N LEU A 99 0.30 -15.28 12.22
CA LEU A 99 0.16 -13.87 11.87
C LEU A 99 -1.13 -13.65 11.07
N VAL A 100 -1.87 -12.61 11.42
CA VAL A 100 -3.09 -12.22 10.71
C VAL A 100 -2.99 -10.76 10.33
N MET A 101 -3.22 -10.44 9.06
CA MET A 101 -3.24 -9.08 8.52
C MET A 101 -4.59 -8.80 7.88
N PHE A 102 -5.13 -7.61 8.13
CA PHE A 102 -6.37 -7.12 7.52
C PHE A 102 -6.09 -6.00 6.54
N VAL A 103 -6.58 -6.10 5.31
CA VAL A 103 -6.33 -5.12 4.25
C VAL A 103 -7.60 -4.75 3.50
N HIS A 104 -7.67 -3.49 3.06
CA HIS A 104 -8.69 -3.04 2.12
C HIS A 104 -8.21 -3.24 0.67
N PRO A 105 -8.91 -4.02 -0.19
CA PRO A 105 -8.40 -4.45 -1.50
C PRO A 105 -8.01 -3.32 -2.47
N HIS A 106 -8.66 -2.16 -2.37
CA HIS A 106 -8.44 -0.99 -3.23
C HIS A 106 -7.57 0.11 -2.59
N CYS A 107 -7.07 -0.10 -1.38
CA CYS A 107 -6.24 0.91 -0.73
C CYS A 107 -4.79 0.82 -1.23
N PRO A 108 -4.16 1.91 -1.70
CA PRO A 108 -2.76 1.89 -2.11
C PRO A 108 -1.81 1.56 -0.94
N CYS A 109 -2.22 1.80 0.31
CA CYS A 109 -1.43 1.46 1.49
C CYS A 109 -1.30 -0.06 1.67
N SER A 110 -2.30 -0.85 1.27
CA SER A 110 -2.28 -2.31 1.39
C SER A 110 -1.13 -2.93 0.61
N LYS A 111 -0.80 -2.37 -0.55
CA LYS A 111 0.35 -2.81 -1.35
C LYS A 111 1.64 -2.76 -0.53
N ALA A 112 1.87 -1.66 0.20
CA ALA A 112 3.08 -1.53 1.00
C ALA A 112 3.14 -2.57 2.12
N SER A 113 2.04 -2.76 2.86
CA SER A 113 1.97 -3.78 3.91
C SER A 113 2.19 -5.20 3.37
N ILE A 114 1.66 -5.52 2.19
CA ILE A 114 1.83 -6.84 1.56
C ILE A 114 3.28 -7.05 1.10
N SER A 115 3.93 -6.03 0.54
CA SER A 115 5.34 -6.16 0.18
C SER A 115 6.24 -6.33 1.42
N GLU A 116 5.92 -5.66 2.53
CA GLU A 116 6.62 -5.87 3.81
C GLU A 116 6.37 -7.26 4.39
N LEU A 117 5.16 -7.80 4.23
CA LEU A 117 4.86 -9.20 4.54
C LEU A 117 5.72 -10.15 3.71
N ALA A 118 5.83 -9.94 2.39
CA ALA A 118 6.65 -10.78 1.52
C ALA A 118 8.14 -10.81 1.97
N LEU A 119 8.66 -9.66 2.40
CA LEU A 119 10.01 -9.58 2.99
C LEU A 119 10.08 -10.38 4.30
N LEU A 120 9.14 -10.19 5.22
CA LEU A 120 9.08 -10.93 6.48
C LEU A 120 9.08 -12.45 6.26
N MET A 121 8.25 -12.94 5.33
CA MET A 121 8.15 -14.37 5.00
C MET A 121 9.43 -14.93 4.39
N THR A 122 10.24 -14.11 3.72
CA THR A 122 11.55 -14.52 3.18
C THR A 122 12.55 -14.83 4.30
N TYR A 123 12.49 -14.08 5.41
CA TYR A 123 13.35 -14.29 6.58
C TYR A 123 12.84 -15.40 7.51
N CYS A 124 11.53 -15.49 7.71
CA CYS A 124 10.94 -16.40 8.70
C CYS A 124 10.59 -17.78 8.12
N ARG A 125 10.18 -17.84 6.85
CA ARG A 125 9.83 -19.06 6.13
C ARG A 125 8.82 -19.94 6.90
N GLU A 126 9.10 -21.23 7.06
CA GLU A 126 8.22 -22.20 7.73
C GLU A 126 8.01 -21.95 9.24
N GLN A 127 8.69 -20.99 9.84
CA GLN A 127 8.56 -20.70 11.28
C GLN A 127 7.31 -19.87 11.63
N ILE A 128 6.54 -19.45 10.64
CA ILE A 128 5.35 -18.61 10.81
C ILE A 128 4.32 -18.97 9.75
N ASN A 129 3.05 -19.03 10.16
CA ASN A 129 1.93 -19.09 9.23
C ASN A 129 1.21 -17.75 9.19
N ALA A 130 0.98 -17.24 7.97
CA ALA A 130 0.40 -15.93 7.77
C ALA A 130 -0.95 -16.02 7.05
N HIS A 131 -1.91 -15.24 7.52
CA HIS A 131 -3.23 -15.11 6.93
C HIS A 131 -3.48 -13.65 6.57
N VAL A 132 -3.92 -13.39 5.33
CA VAL A 132 -4.26 -12.05 4.87
C VAL A 132 -5.73 -12.01 4.51
N PHE A 133 -6.49 -11.18 5.22
CA PHE A 133 -7.92 -10.96 5.00
C PHE A 133 -8.13 -9.71 4.17
N PHE A 134 -8.67 -9.88 2.97
CA PHE A 134 -9.11 -8.77 2.13
C PHE A 134 -10.59 -8.48 2.40
N LEU A 135 -10.85 -7.29 2.93
CA LEU A 135 -12.19 -6.85 3.24
C LEU A 135 -13.07 -6.79 1.98
N LYS A 136 -14.21 -7.49 2.02
CA LYS A 136 -15.26 -7.34 1.02
C LYS A 136 -16.57 -6.91 1.70
N PRO A 137 -17.03 -5.67 1.47
CA PRO A 137 -18.34 -5.23 1.94
C PRO A 137 -19.48 -6.13 1.42
N ALA A 138 -20.54 -6.29 2.21
CA ALA A 138 -21.63 -7.24 1.92
C ALA A 138 -22.33 -7.01 0.56
N GLN A 139 -22.37 -5.77 0.08
CA GLN A 139 -23.06 -5.38 -1.15
C GLN A 139 -22.16 -5.45 -2.41
N MET A 140 -20.90 -5.84 -2.27
CA MET A 140 -19.95 -5.89 -3.37
C MET A 140 -19.90 -7.26 -4.05
N ALA A 141 -19.59 -7.25 -5.35
CA ALA A 141 -19.41 -8.44 -6.16
C ALA A 141 -18.25 -9.32 -5.65
N GLN A 142 -18.29 -10.61 -5.94
CA GLN A 142 -17.32 -11.58 -5.41
C GLN A 142 -15.87 -11.28 -5.83
N ASP A 143 -15.68 -10.69 -7.00
CA ASP A 143 -14.38 -10.32 -7.55
C ASP A 143 -13.83 -8.99 -7.02
N TRP A 144 -14.58 -8.26 -6.18
CA TRP A 144 -14.14 -7.01 -5.54
C TRP A 144 -12.78 -7.16 -4.83
N ALA A 145 -12.59 -8.27 -4.11
CA ALA A 145 -11.35 -8.52 -3.40
C ALA A 145 -10.18 -8.93 -4.31
N LEU A 146 -10.44 -9.35 -5.56
CA LEU A 146 -9.46 -9.96 -6.48
C LEU A 146 -8.60 -8.92 -7.21
N THR A 147 -7.91 -8.07 -6.46
CA THR A 147 -7.06 -6.99 -6.99
C THR A 147 -5.64 -7.45 -7.30
N ALA A 148 -4.77 -6.54 -7.75
CA ALA A 148 -3.34 -6.81 -7.89
C ALA A 148 -2.70 -7.22 -6.56
N SER A 149 -3.09 -6.56 -5.46
CA SER A 149 -2.62 -6.88 -4.10
C SER A 149 -3.05 -8.27 -3.65
N TRP A 150 -4.26 -8.73 -3.99
CA TRP A 150 -4.69 -10.11 -3.74
C TRP A 150 -3.75 -11.12 -4.42
N ARG A 151 -3.47 -10.90 -5.71
CA ARG A 151 -2.58 -11.78 -6.49
C ARG A 151 -1.15 -11.78 -5.94
N GLU A 152 -0.65 -10.62 -5.54
CA GLU A 152 0.66 -10.47 -4.91
C GLU A 152 0.72 -11.26 -3.59
N ALA A 153 -0.24 -11.05 -2.68
CA ALA A 153 -0.31 -11.77 -1.42
C ALA A 153 -0.44 -13.29 -1.60
N SER A 154 -1.23 -13.72 -2.58
CA SER A 154 -1.45 -15.15 -2.88
C SER A 154 -0.21 -15.86 -3.44
N ALA A 155 0.76 -15.10 -3.95
CA ALA A 155 2.00 -15.64 -4.49
C ALA A 155 3.10 -15.77 -3.42
N ILE A 156 2.88 -15.24 -2.20
CA ILE A 156 3.87 -15.28 -1.12
C ILE A 156 3.85 -16.68 -0.48
N PRO A 157 5.00 -17.38 -0.35
CA PRO A 157 5.07 -18.65 0.37
C PRO A 157 4.60 -18.53 1.82
N TYR A 158 3.91 -19.56 2.32
CA TYR A 158 3.37 -19.66 3.70
C TYR A 158 2.33 -18.57 4.06
N VAL A 159 1.79 -17.87 3.05
CA VAL A 159 0.66 -16.96 3.20
C VAL A 159 -0.60 -17.59 2.63
N THR A 160 -1.69 -17.58 3.39
CA THR A 160 -3.03 -17.91 2.90
C THR A 160 -3.88 -16.66 2.83
N VAL A 161 -4.47 -16.40 1.67
CA VAL A 161 -5.31 -15.23 1.43
C VAL A 161 -6.79 -15.61 1.55
N HIS A 162 -7.55 -14.74 2.21
CA HIS A 162 -8.96 -14.93 2.49
C HIS A 162 -9.77 -13.70 2.06
N CYS A 163 -11.01 -13.93 1.66
CA CYS A 163 -11.99 -12.86 1.51
C CYS A 163 -12.74 -12.71 2.85
N ASP A 164 -12.70 -11.51 3.42
CA ASP A 164 -13.41 -11.20 4.65
C ASP A 164 -14.79 -10.65 4.33
N GLU A 165 -15.73 -11.58 4.21
CA GLU A 165 -17.14 -11.32 3.91
C GLU A 165 -17.76 -10.42 4.98
N ALA A 166 -18.20 -9.23 4.57
CA ALA A 166 -18.75 -8.18 5.42
C ALA A 166 -17.83 -7.73 6.57
N GLY A 167 -16.53 -8.06 6.52
CA GLY A 167 -15.57 -7.68 7.55
C GLY A 167 -15.71 -8.44 8.87
N ARG A 168 -16.29 -9.65 8.84
CA ARG A 168 -16.52 -10.47 10.03
C ARG A 168 -15.23 -10.76 10.80
N GLU A 169 -14.16 -11.12 10.11
CA GLU A 169 -12.88 -11.43 10.76
C GLU A 169 -12.20 -10.15 11.25
N ALA A 170 -12.20 -9.08 10.43
CA ALA A 170 -11.71 -7.78 10.87
C ALA A 170 -12.44 -7.29 12.14
N GLN A 171 -13.75 -7.46 12.24
CA GLN A 171 -14.51 -7.16 13.45
C GLN A 171 -14.12 -8.06 14.61
N LEU A 172 -13.95 -9.37 14.38
CA LEU A 172 -13.61 -10.32 15.43
C LEU A 172 -12.23 -10.06 16.06
N PHE A 173 -11.28 -9.60 15.24
CA PHE A 173 -9.95 -9.18 15.69
C PHE A 173 -9.89 -7.68 16.03
N HIS A 174 -11.03 -6.97 16.03
CA HIS A 174 -11.14 -5.53 16.26
C HIS A 174 -10.15 -4.69 15.43
N ALA A 175 -9.88 -5.12 14.20
CA ALA A 175 -9.03 -4.40 13.26
C ALA A 175 -9.79 -3.23 12.65
N ALA A 176 -9.22 -2.03 12.70
CA ALA A 176 -9.89 -0.80 12.25
C ALA A 176 -9.24 -0.17 11.01
N THR A 177 -7.97 -0.48 10.75
CA THR A 177 -7.15 0.18 9.74
C THR A 177 -6.55 -0.84 8.78
N SER A 178 -6.52 -0.55 7.48
CA SER A 178 -5.86 -1.42 6.50
C SER A 178 -4.36 -1.52 6.78
N GLY A 179 -3.83 -2.74 6.80
CA GLY A 179 -2.45 -3.05 7.20
C GLY A 179 -2.31 -3.39 8.69
N ASP A 180 -3.41 -3.37 9.46
CA ASP A 180 -3.43 -3.83 10.84
C ASP A 180 -3.06 -5.32 10.89
N THR A 181 -2.03 -5.62 11.68
CA THR A 181 -1.36 -6.92 11.72
C THR A 181 -1.19 -7.36 13.17
N VAL A 182 -1.54 -8.61 13.44
CA VAL A 182 -1.45 -9.23 14.75
C VAL A 182 -0.66 -10.52 14.67
N LEU A 183 0.12 -10.83 15.71
CA LEU A 183 0.83 -12.09 15.85
C LEU A 183 0.39 -12.78 17.13
N TYR A 184 0.00 -14.05 17.01
CA TYR A 184 -0.31 -14.91 18.14
C TYR A 184 0.72 -16.04 18.24
N ASP A 185 1.07 -16.42 19.47
CA ASP A 185 1.89 -17.61 19.72
C ASP A 185 1.12 -18.91 19.40
N ALA A 186 1.82 -20.04 19.43
CA ALA A 186 1.24 -21.37 19.23
C ALA A 186 0.21 -21.76 20.32
N LYS A 187 0.13 -21.03 21.43
CA LYS A 187 -0.88 -21.17 22.50
C LYS A 187 -2.05 -20.20 22.31
N GLY A 188 -2.01 -19.34 21.30
CA GLY A 188 -3.02 -18.36 20.97
C GLY A 188 -2.97 -17.11 21.83
N ASN A 189 -1.85 -16.78 22.47
CA ASN A 189 -1.67 -15.51 23.17
C ASN A 189 -1.16 -14.45 22.21
N LEU A 190 -1.68 -13.22 22.31
CA LEU A 190 -1.24 -12.10 21.49
C LEU A 190 0.21 -11.70 21.88
N LEU A 191 1.10 -11.65 20.89
CA LEU A 191 2.50 -11.22 21.04
C LEU A 191 2.75 -9.81 20.49
N PHE A 192 2.07 -9.47 19.39
CA PHE A 192 2.26 -8.20 18.68
C PHE A 192 0.94 -7.71 18.08
N HIS A 193 0.74 -6.40 18.07
CA HIS A 193 -0.33 -5.72 17.33
C HIS A 193 0.16 -4.38 16.77
N GLY A 194 0.07 -4.20 15.46
CA GLY A 194 0.43 -2.94 14.82
C GLY A 194 0.61 -3.05 13.32
N GLY A 195 1.20 -2.01 12.73
CA GLY A 195 1.51 -1.96 11.30
C GLY A 195 2.95 -2.39 10.99
N MET A 196 3.16 -2.77 9.72
CA MET A 196 4.49 -3.11 9.18
C MET A 196 5.06 -2.01 8.26
N THR A 197 4.64 -0.76 8.45
CA THR A 197 5.10 0.39 7.65
C THR A 197 5.31 1.59 8.57
N ILE A 198 6.19 2.53 8.20
CA ILE A 198 6.41 3.77 8.99
C ILE A 198 5.47 4.91 8.60
N SER A 199 4.81 4.81 7.46
CA SER A 199 3.85 5.79 6.94
C SER A 199 3.01 5.15 5.82
N ARG A 200 1.96 5.84 5.37
CA ARG A 200 1.04 5.34 4.34
C ARG A 200 1.79 5.08 3.03
N GLY A 201 1.74 3.84 2.55
CA GLY A 201 2.31 3.46 1.25
C GLY A 201 3.84 3.45 1.19
N HIS A 202 4.52 3.47 2.33
CA HIS A 202 5.99 3.47 2.39
C HIS A 202 6.56 2.06 2.54
N LEU A 203 7.65 1.80 1.83
CA LEU A 203 8.43 0.55 1.87
C LEU A 203 9.82 0.82 2.45
N GLY A 204 10.35 -0.11 3.23
CA GLY A 204 11.69 -0.02 3.78
C GLY A 204 11.78 -0.51 5.22
N ASP A 205 12.88 -0.18 5.87
CA ASP A 205 13.10 -0.56 7.26
C ASP A 205 12.06 0.07 8.18
N ASN A 206 11.43 -0.79 8.97
CA ASN A 206 10.33 -0.39 9.84
C ASN A 206 10.36 -1.24 11.13
N PRO A 207 9.93 -0.64 12.27
CA PRO A 207 9.97 -1.33 13.55
C PRO A 207 9.02 -2.54 13.60
N GLY A 208 7.87 -2.50 12.89
CA GLY A 208 6.90 -3.60 12.90
C GLY A 208 7.49 -4.90 12.37
N ARG A 209 8.10 -4.87 11.17
CA ARG A 209 8.76 -6.03 10.56
C ARG A 209 9.93 -6.53 11.42
N SER A 210 10.76 -5.63 11.94
CA SER A 210 11.90 -6.01 12.80
C SER A 210 11.44 -6.72 14.07
N LEU A 211 10.38 -6.21 14.73
CA LEU A 211 9.81 -6.83 15.92
C LEU A 211 9.19 -8.19 15.62
N LEU A 212 8.41 -8.29 14.54
CA LEU A 212 7.85 -9.57 14.10
C LEU A 212 8.93 -10.60 13.79
N GLN A 213 10.00 -10.18 13.10
CA GLN A 213 11.13 -11.05 12.79
C GLN A 213 11.82 -11.55 14.08
N THR A 214 12.05 -10.67 15.06
CA THR A 214 12.59 -11.07 16.37
C THR A 214 11.66 -12.05 17.09
N LEU A 215 10.36 -11.76 17.15
CA LEU A 215 9.37 -12.61 17.81
C LEU A 215 9.28 -14.01 17.19
N VAL A 216 9.41 -14.11 15.87
CA VAL A 216 9.33 -15.39 15.16
C VAL A 216 10.62 -16.19 15.29
N LEU A 217 11.78 -15.54 15.17
CA LEU A 217 13.08 -16.23 15.14
C LEU A 217 13.65 -16.53 16.54
N ASP A 218 13.28 -15.77 17.57
CA ASP A 218 13.70 -16.00 18.95
C ASP A 218 12.52 -16.46 19.80
N GLN A 219 12.41 -17.77 20.01
CA GLN A 219 11.35 -18.33 20.86
C GLN A 219 11.39 -17.75 22.27
N SER A 220 12.56 -17.45 22.83
CA SER A 220 12.71 -16.87 24.18
C SER A 220 12.08 -15.48 24.26
N ALA A 221 12.10 -14.73 23.14
CA ALA A 221 11.39 -13.47 23.05
C ALA A 221 9.89 -13.70 23.24
N GLN A 222 9.29 -14.76 22.68
CA GLN A 222 7.85 -15.02 22.79
C GLN A 222 7.38 -15.21 24.25
N GLN A 223 8.14 -15.89 25.11
CA GLN A 223 7.72 -16.09 26.51
C GLN A 223 7.94 -14.87 27.42
N THR A 224 8.77 -13.91 27.01
CA THR A 224 9.14 -12.74 27.83
C THR A 224 8.32 -11.49 27.50
N GLN A 225 7.47 -11.55 26.48
CA GLN A 225 6.72 -10.40 25.98
C GLN A 225 5.46 -10.14 26.81
N ASN A 226 5.67 -9.49 27.94
CA ASN A 226 4.64 -8.80 28.70
C ASN A 226 5.20 -7.43 29.11
N PRO A 227 4.67 -6.30 28.59
CA PRO A 227 3.45 -6.17 27.79
C PRO A 227 3.62 -6.56 26.30
N VAL A 228 2.49 -6.73 25.61
CA VAL A 228 2.38 -6.92 24.15
C VAL A 228 3.08 -5.78 23.42
N LEU A 229 3.82 -6.09 22.36
CA LEU A 229 4.47 -5.07 21.55
C LEU A 229 3.50 -4.41 20.56
N HIS A 230 3.63 -3.10 20.43
CA HIS A 230 2.77 -2.31 19.57
C HIS A 230 3.54 -1.38 18.63
N THR A 231 3.04 -1.25 17.41
CA THR A 231 3.46 -0.23 16.45
C THR A 231 2.24 0.48 15.86
N PRO A 232 2.37 1.75 15.42
CA PRO A 232 1.28 2.42 14.73
C PRO A 232 0.92 1.72 13.41
N VAL A 233 -0.36 1.75 13.04
CA VAL A 233 -0.84 1.27 11.74
C VAL A 233 -1.07 2.47 10.82
N PHE A 234 -0.54 2.44 9.60
CA PHE A 234 -0.70 3.52 8.62
C PHE A 234 -1.49 3.04 7.42
N GLY A 235 -2.80 3.32 7.42
CA GLY A 235 -3.67 2.93 6.32
C GLY A 235 -5.04 3.60 6.37
N CYS A 236 -5.83 3.37 5.33
CA CYS A 236 -7.23 3.80 5.32
C CYS A 236 -8.05 2.98 6.32
N SER A 237 -9.16 3.54 6.80
CA SER A 237 -10.08 2.76 7.64
C SER A 237 -10.63 1.57 6.86
N LEU A 238 -10.78 0.43 7.54
CA LEU A 238 -11.38 -0.77 6.97
C LEU A 238 -12.88 -0.59 6.80
N PHE A 239 -13.54 -0.07 7.84
CA PHE A 239 -14.97 0.20 7.81
C PHE A 239 -15.18 1.67 7.42
N GLU A 240 -16.18 1.94 6.58
CA GLU A 240 -16.66 3.31 6.46
C GLU A 240 -17.09 3.76 7.86
N ALA A 241 -16.58 4.90 8.33
CA ALA A 241 -17.15 5.53 9.51
C ALA A 241 -18.64 5.74 9.20
N GLU A 242 -19.52 5.14 10.01
CA GLU A 242 -20.96 5.34 9.91
C GLU A 242 -21.21 6.83 9.84
N CYS A 243 -21.48 7.32 8.63
CA CYS A 243 -21.85 8.70 8.43
C CYS A 243 -23.22 8.81 9.08
N GLN A 244 -23.24 9.28 10.34
CA GLN A 244 -24.48 9.60 11.02
C GLN A 244 -25.26 10.49 10.07
N LYS A 245 -26.36 9.93 9.58
CA LYS A 245 -27.34 10.57 8.72
C LYS A 245 -27.94 11.72 9.53
N GLY A 246 -27.27 12.88 9.57
CA GLY A 246 -27.66 13.95 10.48
C GLY A 246 -26.74 15.16 10.65
N SER A 247 -25.49 15.17 10.17
CA SER A 247 -24.69 16.40 10.20
C SER A 247 -23.85 16.58 8.94
N VAL A 248 -24.37 17.43 8.06
CA VAL A 248 -23.64 18.33 7.16
C VAL A 248 -22.39 18.82 7.91
N GLU A 249 -21.15 18.67 7.44
CA GLU A 249 -20.57 19.40 6.31
C GLU A 249 -19.15 18.83 6.07
N CYS A 250 -18.91 18.15 4.95
CA CYS A 250 -17.56 17.81 4.50
C CYS A 250 -17.13 18.92 3.53
N LYS A 251 -16.32 19.86 4.02
CA LYS A 251 -15.78 20.94 3.19
C LYS A 251 -14.76 20.34 2.22
N GLN A 252 -15.08 20.44 0.93
CA GLN A 252 -14.14 20.27 -0.17
C GLN A 252 -13.08 21.38 -0.15
#